data_AF-A0A8J4F0D9-F1
#
_entry.id   AF-A0A8J4F0D9-F1
#
_cell.length_a   1.000
_cell.length_b   1.000
_cell.length_c   1.000
_cell.angle_alpha   90.00
_cell.angle_beta   90.00
_cell.angle_gamma   90.00
#
_symmetry.space_group_name_H-M   'P 1'
#
loop_
_entity.id
_entity.type
_entity.pdbx_description
1 polymer ?
#
loop_
_entity_poly.entity_id
_entity_poly.type
_entity_poly.pdbx_seq_one_letter_code
_entity_poly.pdbx_strand_id
1 'polypeptide(L)'
;MKAAMTRLKPALIPGVSLEFTRLDQALDALCMSHVDLLKTLQVSPAWPYPAALDGWKLAHDAIRYDMDAIMSALETSNSSVVTRSRPLPDWQVQLLKSLMRSFYHHVHRQIRHKRRTLFPWLSTRVNLPPKMLDFDEPTLMALLDRVRALCENLNPGTSASVKMAVGELHAAFMVLRTLMRQQMEREEVLGLPLLRKFFTAREAAVVEKKRVSQMKFAELAWLLRPLAEAEKRATLTRLGIPGLVQTLVLLPALRRADREVLRAHDELASGERLRRKQ
;
A
#
# COMPACT_ATOMS: atom_id res chain seq x y z
N MET A 1 8.17 -38.19 -4.31
CA MET A 1 7.43 -37.57 -5.42
C MET A 1 6.93 -36.20 -4.97
N LYS A 2 7.50 -35.10 -5.48
CA LYS A 2 6.97 -33.75 -5.22
C LYS A 2 5.77 -33.54 -6.15
N ALA A 3 4.57 -33.52 -5.61
CA ALA A 3 3.38 -33.14 -6.38
C ALA A 3 3.62 -31.72 -6.93
N ALA A 4 3.59 -31.59 -8.25
CA ALA A 4 3.63 -30.28 -8.89
C ALA A 4 2.37 -29.53 -8.46
N MET A 5 2.51 -28.57 -7.53
CA MET A 5 1.43 -27.65 -7.21
C MET A 5 1.18 -26.79 -8.44
N THR A 6 0.18 -27.16 -9.21
CA THR A 6 -0.39 -26.31 -10.27
C THR A 6 -0.75 -24.98 -9.62
N ARG A 7 -0.07 -23.90 -10.00
CA ARG A 7 -0.42 -22.56 -9.50
C ARG A 7 -1.82 -22.22 -10.00
N LEU A 8 -2.82 -22.34 -9.13
CA LEU A 8 -4.16 -21.85 -9.41
C LEU A 8 -4.05 -20.36 -9.72
N LYS A 9 -4.74 -19.91 -10.78
CA LYS A 9 -4.84 -18.48 -11.08
C LYS A 9 -5.45 -17.78 -9.85
N PRO A 10 -4.93 -16.60 -9.45
CA PRO A 10 -5.51 -15.85 -8.34
C PRO A 10 -7.00 -15.65 -8.58
N ALA A 11 -7.83 -16.00 -7.60
CA ALA A 11 -9.24 -15.65 -7.66
C ALA A 11 -9.37 -14.13 -7.52
N LEU A 12 -10.17 -13.52 -8.40
CA LEU A 12 -10.47 -12.10 -8.32
C LEU A 12 -11.88 -11.95 -7.75
N ILE A 13 -11.98 -11.29 -6.60
CA ILE A 13 -13.25 -10.71 -6.15
C ILE A 13 -13.25 -9.22 -6.52
N PRO A 14 -14.41 -8.57 -6.71
CA PRO A 14 -14.47 -7.18 -7.16
C PRO A 14 -13.56 -6.24 -6.37
N GLY A 15 -12.42 -5.86 -6.97
CA GLY A 15 -11.43 -4.96 -6.39
C GLY A 15 -10.33 -5.59 -5.50
N VAL A 16 -10.34 -6.90 -5.22
CA VAL A 16 -9.32 -7.57 -4.39
C VAL A 16 -8.78 -8.81 -5.11
N SER A 17 -7.45 -8.91 -5.21
CA SER A 17 -6.78 -10.10 -5.72
C SER A 17 -6.46 -11.05 -4.57
N LEU A 18 -6.84 -12.32 -4.70
CA LEU A 18 -6.55 -13.36 -3.72
C LEU A 18 -5.27 -14.10 -4.11
N GLU A 19 -4.12 -13.59 -3.67
CA GLU A 19 -2.82 -14.21 -3.85
C GLU A 19 -2.49 -15.20 -2.70
N PHE A 20 -2.98 -14.96 -1.48
CA PHE A 20 -2.58 -15.69 -0.28
C PHE A 20 -3.73 -16.36 0.46
N THR A 21 -4.92 -15.79 0.41
CA THR A 21 -6.12 -16.23 1.13
C THR A 21 -6.98 -17.02 0.19
N ARG A 22 -7.31 -18.26 0.56
CA ARG A 22 -8.24 -19.05 -0.25
C ARG A 22 -9.66 -18.50 -0.10
N LEU A 23 -10.41 -18.49 -1.21
CA LEU A 23 -11.77 -17.96 -1.22
C LEU A 23 -12.70 -18.70 -0.24
N ASP A 24 -12.63 -20.02 -0.17
CA ASP A 24 -13.42 -20.83 0.77
C ASP A 24 -13.15 -20.46 2.22
N GLN A 25 -11.88 -20.29 2.59
CA GLN A 25 -11.51 -19.84 3.94
C GLN A 25 -12.05 -18.46 4.28
N ALA A 26 -12.11 -17.56 3.30
CA ALA A 26 -12.68 -16.23 3.47
C ALA A 26 -14.20 -16.29 3.63
N LEU A 27 -14.89 -17.07 2.80
CA LEU A 27 -16.34 -17.27 2.87
C LEU A 27 -16.78 -17.88 4.20
N ASP A 28 -16.05 -18.90 4.67
CA ASP A 28 -16.27 -19.51 5.98
C ASP A 28 -16.11 -18.50 7.11
N ALA A 29 -15.02 -17.71 7.08
CA ALA A 29 -14.74 -16.69 8.10
C ALA A 29 -15.77 -15.56 8.11
N LEU A 30 -16.40 -15.26 6.97
CA LEU A 30 -17.44 -14.25 6.83
C LEU A 30 -18.85 -14.80 7.13
N CYS A 31 -19.00 -16.12 7.20
CA CYS A 31 -20.29 -16.81 7.16
C CYS A 31 -21.16 -16.30 5.98
N MET A 32 -20.56 -16.25 4.78
CA MET A 32 -21.22 -15.78 3.56
C MET A 32 -21.14 -16.81 2.45
N SER A 33 -22.17 -16.88 1.60
CA SER A 33 -22.04 -17.54 0.31
C SER A 33 -21.20 -16.69 -0.65
N HIS A 34 -20.66 -17.30 -1.71
CA HIS A 34 -19.94 -16.56 -2.75
C HIS A 34 -20.85 -15.49 -3.39
N VAL A 35 -22.14 -15.80 -3.59
CA VAL A 35 -23.12 -14.86 -4.16
C VAL A 35 -23.33 -13.66 -3.24
N ASP A 36 -23.44 -13.89 -1.92
CA ASP A 36 -23.61 -12.81 -0.95
C ASP A 36 -22.37 -11.92 -0.87
N LEU A 37 -21.17 -12.49 -0.93
CA LEU A 37 -19.92 -11.74 -0.97
C LEU A 37 -19.89 -10.81 -2.19
N LEU A 38 -20.19 -11.33 -3.38
CA LEU A 38 -20.20 -10.52 -4.61
C LEU A 38 -21.25 -9.41 -4.53
N LYS A 39 -22.46 -9.72 -4.09
CA LYS A 39 -23.53 -8.74 -3.90
C LYS A 39 -23.14 -7.63 -2.91
N THR A 40 -22.44 -8.00 -1.83
CA THR A 40 -21.98 -7.05 -0.80
C THR A 40 -20.92 -6.08 -1.32
N LEU A 41 -20.05 -6.54 -2.23
CA LEU A 41 -18.97 -5.70 -2.79
C LEU A 41 -19.40 -4.88 -4.02
N GLN A 42 -20.57 -5.14 -4.59
CA GLN A 42 -21.12 -4.38 -5.71
C GLN A 42 -21.57 -2.97 -5.31
N VAL A 43 -21.72 -2.10 -6.32
CA VAL A 43 -22.32 -0.77 -6.15
C VAL A 43 -23.79 -0.94 -5.74
N SER A 44 -24.22 -0.17 -4.75
CA SER A 44 -25.59 -0.18 -4.23
C SER A 44 -25.98 1.22 -3.73
N PRO A 45 -27.27 1.47 -3.38
CA PRO A 45 -27.65 2.73 -2.76
C PRO A 45 -26.89 3.05 -1.46
N ALA A 46 -26.53 2.02 -0.68
CA ALA A 46 -25.72 2.18 0.54
C ALA A 46 -24.24 2.45 0.23
N TRP A 47 -23.75 1.98 -0.93
CA TRP A 47 -22.37 2.09 -1.41
C TRP A 47 -22.33 2.48 -2.88
N PRO A 48 -22.45 3.79 -3.20
CA PRO A 48 -22.64 4.26 -4.58
C PRO A 48 -21.35 4.25 -5.43
N TYR A 49 -20.32 3.51 -5.00
CA TYR A 49 -19.02 3.39 -5.69
C TYR A 49 -18.41 2.00 -5.50
N PRO A 50 -17.51 1.57 -6.41
CA PRO A 50 -16.85 0.27 -6.32
C PRO A 50 -16.02 0.11 -5.04
N ALA A 51 -15.90 -1.12 -4.52
CA ALA A 51 -15.09 -1.43 -3.33
C ALA A 51 -13.61 -1.04 -3.46
N ALA A 52 -13.10 -1.02 -4.71
CA ALA A 52 -11.75 -0.55 -5.01
C ALA A 52 -11.52 0.93 -4.61
N LEU A 53 -12.58 1.74 -4.48
CA LEU A 53 -12.50 3.15 -4.11
C LEU A 53 -12.75 3.42 -2.62
N ASP A 54 -12.96 2.37 -1.80
CA ASP A 54 -13.06 2.50 -0.34
C ASP A 54 -11.74 3.04 0.22
N GLY A 55 -11.76 4.01 1.14
CA GLY A 55 -10.55 4.69 1.60
C GLY A 55 -9.55 3.75 2.28
N TRP A 56 -10.03 2.66 2.88
CA TRP A 56 -9.18 1.58 3.40
C TRP A 56 -8.40 0.90 2.27
N LYS A 57 -9.09 0.48 1.20
CA LYS A 57 -8.47 -0.17 0.04
C LYS A 57 -7.48 0.75 -0.67
N LEU A 58 -7.85 2.02 -0.85
CA LEU A 58 -6.95 3.03 -1.44
C LEU A 58 -5.65 3.18 -0.65
N ALA A 59 -5.72 3.18 0.68
CA ALA A 59 -4.51 3.25 1.50
C ALA A 59 -3.61 2.01 1.34
N HIS A 60 -4.20 0.83 1.15
CA HIS A 60 -3.41 -0.38 0.87
C HIS A 60 -2.80 -0.36 -0.53
N ASP A 61 -3.52 0.13 -1.52
CA ASP A 61 -3.00 0.25 -2.88
C ASP A 61 -1.85 1.26 -2.94
N ALA A 62 -1.91 2.35 -2.18
CA ALA A 62 -0.79 3.28 -2.04
C ALA A 62 0.44 2.62 -1.40
N ILE A 63 0.24 1.77 -0.38
CA ILE A 63 1.33 0.98 0.22
C ILE A 63 1.90 -0.03 -0.78
N ARG A 64 1.05 -0.76 -1.52
CA ARG A 64 1.50 -1.72 -2.56
C ARG A 64 2.30 -1.01 -3.64
N TYR A 65 1.83 0.14 -4.10
CA TYR A 65 2.51 0.96 -5.09
C TYR A 65 3.94 1.31 -4.66
N ASP A 66 4.11 1.80 -3.42
CA ASP A 66 5.43 2.12 -2.88
C ASP A 66 6.29 0.88 -2.67
N MET A 67 5.71 -0.23 -2.22
CA MET A 67 6.46 -1.49 -2.08
C MET A 67 7.00 -1.98 -3.42
N ASP A 68 6.21 -1.91 -4.49
CA ASP A 68 6.63 -2.37 -5.81
C ASP A 68 7.73 -1.46 -6.38
N ALA A 69 7.60 -0.14 -6.20
CA ALA A 69 8.65 0.81 -6.59
C ALA A 69 9.96 0.61 -5.82
N ILE A 70 9.90 0.47 -4.49
CA ILE A 70 11.08 0.21 -3.66
C ILE A 70 11.71 -1.14 -4.01
N MET A 71 10.91 -2.19 -4.22
CA MET A 71 11.44 -3.50 -4.60
C MET A 71 12.19 -3.42 -5.93
N SER A 72 11.61 -2.77 -6.95
CA SER A 72 12.28 -2.57 -8.24
C SER A 72 13.60 -1.80 -8.10
N ALA A 73 13.61 -0.74 -7.28
CA ALA A 73 14.82 0.01 -6.97
C ALA A 73 15.90 -0.86 -6.30
N LEU A 74 15.51 -1.72 -5.35
CA LEU A 74 16.42 -2.62 -4.65
C LEU A 74 16.94 -3.73 -5.57
N GLU A 75 16.12 -4.27 -6.47
CA GLU A 75 16.53 -5.25 -7.49
C GLU A 75 17.59 -4.66 -8.41
N THR A 76 17.37 -3.44 -8.92
CA THR A 76 18.34 -2.73 -9.76
C THR A 76 19.62 -2.43 -8.99
N SER A 77 19.51 -1.95 -7.75
CA SER A 77 20.67 -1.68 -6.87
C SER A 77 21.47 -2.95 -6.62
N ASN A 78 20.79 -4.06 -6.30
CA ASN A 78 21.40 -5.36 -6.03
C ASN A 78 22.09 -5.92 -7.28
N SER A 79 21.43 -5.87 -8.45
CA SER A 79 22.03 -6.30 -9.71
C SER A 79 23.27 -5.47 -10.08
N SER A 80 23.18 -4.14 -9.92
CA SER A 80 24.28 -3.23 -10.21
C SER A 80 25.50 -3.49 -9.32
N VAL A 81 25.28 -3.57 -8.00
CA VAL A 81 26.36 -3.61 -7.00
C VAL A 81 26.89 -5.04 -6.78
N VAL A 82 26.00 -6.02 -6.64
CA VAL A 82 26.37 -7.41 -6.30
C VAL A 82 26.77 -8.18 -7.56
N THR A 83 25.94 -8.14 -8.62
CA THR A 83 26.20 -8.92 -9.83
C THR A 83 27.21 -8.24 -10.75
N ARG A 84 27.08 -6.92 -10.98
CA ARG A 84 27.90 -6.18 -11.95
C ARG A 84 29.08 -5.42 -11.34
N SER A 85 29.22 -5.44 -10.01
CA SER A 85 30.26 -4.70 -9.28
C SER A 85 30.37 -3.22 -9.65
N ARG A 86 29.24 -2.58 -10.02
CA ARG A 86 29.18 -1.14 -10.29
C ARG A 86 28.93 -0.37 -8.98
N PRO A 87 29.50 0.84 -8.83
CA PRO A 87 29.30 1.64 -7.62
C PRO A 87 27.86 2.05 -7.47
N LEU A 88 27.35 1.96 -6.25
CA LEU A 88 26.11 2.60 -5.86
C LEU A 88 26.37 4.11 -5.72
N PRO A 89 25.81 4.96 -6.59
CA PRO A 89 26.08 6.39 -6.53
C PRO A 89 25.36 7.04 -5.34
N ASP A 90 25.93 8.11 -4.79
CA ASP A 90 25.37 8.81 -3.61
C ASP A 90 23.92 9.25 -3.84
N TRP A 91 23.60 9.76 -5.03
CA TRP A 91 22.23 10.18 -5.33
C TRP A 91 21.19 9.05 -5.18
N GLN A 92 21.56 7.82 -5.53
CA GLN A 92 20.68 6.66 -5.43
C GLN A 92 20.47 6.26 -3.97
N VAL A 93 21.54 6.33 -3.16
CA VAL A 93 21.47 6.13 -1.70
C VAL A 93 20.53 7.16 -1.05
N GLN A 94 20.68 8.45 -1.37
CA GLN A 94 19.85 9.50 -0.78
C GLN A 94 18.37 9.34 -1.17
N LEU A 95 18.08 9.01 -2.43
CA LEU A 95 16.71 8.76 -2.89
C LEU A 95 16.11 7.53 -2.21
N LEU A 96 16.84 6.42 -2.11
CA LEU A 96 16.37 5.22 -1.39
C LEU A 96 16.03 5.52 0.06
N LYS A 97 16.89 6.24 0.79
CA LYS A 97 16.64 6.67 2.17
C LYS A 97 15.37 7.53 2.26
N SER A 98 15.25 8.52 1.39
CA SER A 98 14.07 9.40 1.35
C SER A 98 12.77 8.61 1.11
N LEU A 99 12.76 7.70 0.13
CA LEU A 99 11.61 6.83 -0.13
C LEU A 99 11.29 5.94 1.07
N MET A 100 12.30 5.30 1.66
CA MET A 100 12.12 4.39 2.78
C MET A 100 11.54 5.10 4.01
N ARG A 101 12.00 6.33 4.31
CA ARG A 101 11.43 7.16 5.38
C ARG A 101 9.95 7.47 5.13
N SER A 102 9.59 7.85 3.89
CA SER A 102 8.21 8.13 3.53
C SER A 102 7.33 6.90 3.67
N PHE A 103 7.78 5.76 3.12
CA PHE A 103 7.10 4.48 3.22
C PHE A 103 6.88 4.06 4.67
N TYR A 104 7.94 4.08 5.49
CA TYR A 104 7.89 3.79 6.91
C TYR A 104 6.83 4.64 7.64
N HIS A 105 6.84 5.95 7.42
CA HIS A 105 5.87 6.88 8.01
C HIS A 105 4.43 6.53 7.62
N HIS A 106 4.17 6.28 6.33
CA HIS A 106 2.82 5.96 5.85
C HIS A 106 2.30 4.62 6.40
N VAL A 107 3.15 3.60 6.48
CA VAL A 107 2.79 2.29 7.03
C VAL A 107 2.45 2.39 8.52
N HIS A 108 3.31 3.03 9.33
CA HIS A 108 3.02 3.27 10.74
C HIS A 108 1.71 4.01 10.95
N ARG A 109 1.47 5.05 10.15
CA ARG A 109 0.23 5.82 10.24
C ARG A 109 -1.00 5.00 9.87
N GLN A 110 -0.92 4.19 8.82
CA GLN A 110 -2.01 3.29 8.40
C GLN A 110 -2.33 2.28 9.50
N ILE A 111 -1.32 1.61 10.07
CA ILE A 111 -1.49 0.63 11.15
C ILE A 111 -2.11 1.31 12.39
N ARG A 112 -1.56 2.46 12.81
CA ARG A 112 -2.11 3.23 13.94
C ARG A 112 -3.57 3.62 13.71
N HIS A 113 -3.92 4.09 12.51
CA HIS A 113 -5.29 4.45 12.19
C HIS A 113 -6.24 3.25 12.27
N LYS A 114 -5.82 2.09 11.74
CA LYS A 114 -6.62 0.85 11.85
C LYS A 114 -6.90 0.50 13.31
N ARG A 115 -5.83 0.40 14.11
CA ARG A 115 -5.93 -0.05 15.52
C ARG A 115 -6.66 0.93 16.42
N ARG A 116 -6.48 2.24 16.23
CA ARG A 116 -7.03 3.25 17.13
C ARG A 116 -8.36 3.84 16.68
N THR A 117 -8.80 3.59 15.45
CA THR A 117 -9.99 4.24 14.90
C THR A 117 -10.85 3.27 14.14
N LEU A 118 -10.33 2.65 13.08
CA LEU A 118 -11.17 1.86 12.18
C LEU A 118 -11.68 0.58 12.84
N PHE A 119 -10.81 -0.24 13.44
CA PHE A 119 -11.22 -1.50 14.05
C PHE A 119 -12.12 -1.29 15.26
N PRO A 120 -11.83 -0.38 16.21
CA PRO A 120 -12.77 -0.06 17.29
C PRO A 120 -14.15 0.38 16.78
N TRP A 121 -14.19 1.17 15.71
CA TRP A 121 -15.45 1.60 15.11
C TRP A 121 -16.21 0.44 14.44
N LEU A 122 -15.53 -0.43 13.68
CA LEU A 122 -16.15 -1.63 13.11
C LEU A 122 -16.69 -2.58 14.19
N SER A 123 -15.95 -2.74 15.29
CA SER A 123 -16.34 -3.58 16.43
C SER A 123 -17.59 -3.11 17.16
N THR A 124 -18.11 -1.91 16.88
CA THR A 124 -19.39 -1.46 17.43
C THR A 124 -20.60 -2.21 16.87
N ARG A 125 -20.46 -2.87 15.70
CA ARG A 125 -21.55 -3.62 15.04
C ARG A 125 -21.15 -5.01 14.58
N VAL A 126 -19.85 -5.31 14.54
CA VAL A 126 -19.33 -6.54 13.95
C VAL A 126 -18.39 -7.22 14.93
N ASN A 127 -18.60 -8.51 15.17
CA ASN A 127 -17.56 -9.32 15.80
C ASN A 127 -16.45 -9.58 14.76
N LEU A 128 -15.33 -8.86 14.87
CA LEU A 128 -14.25 -8.96 13.89
C LEU A 128 -13.60 -10.35 13.98
N PRO A 129 -13.42 -11.06 12.85
CA PRO A 129 -12.78 -12.37 12.86
C PRO A 129 -11.39 -12.29 13.53
N PRO A 130 -11.05 -13.20 14.47
CA PRO A 130 -9.75 -13.20 15.13
C PRO A 130 -8.61 -13.15 14.12
N LYS A 131 -8.68 -13.92 13.02
CA LYS A 131 -7.68 -13.91 11.94
C LYS A 131 -7.36 -12.52 11.35
N MET A 132 -8.32 -11.59 11.36
CA MET A 132 -8.13 -10.21 10.90
C MET A 132 -7.33 -9.37 11.91
N LEU A 133 -7.45 -9.71 13.21
CA LEU A 133 -6.78 -9.05 14.33
C LEU A 133 -5.45 -9.70 14.73
N ASP A 134 -5.37 -11.04 14.63
CA ASP A 134 -4.31 -11.96 15.06
C ASP A 134 -3.07 -11.96 14.15
N PHE A 135 -2.90 -10.91 13.35
CA PHE A 135 -1.64 -10.74 12.65
C PHE A 135 -0.57 -10.34 13.65
N ASP A 136 0.59 -10.99 13.56
CA ASP A 136 1.78 -10.71 14.37
C ASP A 136 2.37 -9.34 13.98
N GLU A 137 1.64 -8.29 14.37
CA GLU A 137 2.00 -6.90 14.20
C GLU A 137 3.37 -6.63 14.82
N PRO A 138 3.72 -7.10 16.04
CA PRO A 138 5.07 -6.95 16.58
C PRO A 138 6.17 -7.42 15.61
N THR A 139 6.04 -8.62 15.03
CA THR A 139 7.01 -9.12 14.06
C THR A 139 7.07 -8.25 12.80
N LEU A 140 5.93 -7.83 12.27
CA LEU A 140 5.92 -6.94 11.09
C LEU A 140 6.56 -5.58 11.38
N MET A 141 6.27 -4.98 12.53
CA MET A 141 6.84 -3.70 12.94
C MET A 141 8.35 -3.82 13.15
N ALA A 142 8.82 -4.88 13.79
CA ALA A 142 10.25 -5.14 13.96
C ALA A 142 10.96 -5.31 12.61
N LEU A 143 10.32 -5.98 11.64
CA LEU A 143 10.87 -6.13 10.30
C LEU A 143 10.90 -4.80 9.53
N LEU A 144 9.86 -3.98 9.66
CA LEU A 144 9.80 -2.63 9.10
C LEU A 144 10.90 -1.72 9.68
N ASP A 145 11.11 -1.77 11.00
CA ASP A 145 12.20 -1.06 11.69
C ASP A 145 13.59 -1.52 11.21
N ARG A 146 13.79 -2.83 11.06
CA ARG A 146 15.03 -3.41 10.53
C ARG A 146 15.31 -2.94 9.12
N VAL A 147 14.33 -3.00 8.22
CA VAL A 147 14.46 -2.54 6.83
C VAL A 147 14.83 -1.05 6.79
N ARG A 148 14.15 -0.22 7.60
CA ARG A 148 14.49 1.21 7.69
C ARG A 148 15.95 1.38 8.14
N ALA A 149 16.37 0.71 9.21
CA ALA A 149 17.73 0.83 9.74
C ALA A 149 18.79 0.41 8.71
N LEU A 150 18.58 -0.71 8.00
CA LEU A 150 19.46 -1.15 6.92
C LEU A 150 19.58 -0.10 5.81
N CYS A 151 18.45 0.51 5.42
CA CYS A 151 18.45 1.57 4.40
C CYS A 151 19.16 2.85 4.88
N GLU A 152 18.94 3.27 6.12
CA GLU A 152 19.60 4.45 6.71
C GLU A 152 21.13 4.30 6.80
N ASN A 153 21.61 3.08 7.03
CA ASN A 153 23.04 2.77 7.12
C ASN A 153 23.69 2.50 5.75
N LEU A 154 22.94 2.59 4.66
CA LEU A 154 23.47 2.39 3.31
C LEU A 154 24.45 3.53 2.95
N ASN A 155 25.58 3.16 2.34
CA ASN A 155 26.64 4.08 1.90
C ASN A 155 26.88 3.92 0.39
N PRO A 156 27.35 4.97 -0.30
CA PRO A 156 27.74 4.87 -1.71
C PRO A 156 29.01 4.04 -1.89
N GLY A 157 29.21 3.49 -3.09
CA GLY A 157 30.43 2.76 -3.49
C GLY A 157 30.22 1.29 -3.88
N THR A 158 31.31 0.53 -3.92
CA THR A 158 31.38 -0.90 -4.33
C THR A 158 32.02 -1.82 -3.30
N SER A 159 32.30 -1.33 -2.10
CA SER A 159 33.00 -2.11 -1.07
C SER A 159 32.23 -3.40 -0.75
N ALA A 160 32.93 -4.40 -0.21
CA ALA A 160 32.29 -5.63 0.26
C ALA A 160 31.18 -5.34 1.29
N SER A 161 31.37 -4.34 2.16
CA SER A 161 30.35 -3.87 3.10
C SER A 161 29.10 -3.31 2.41
N VAL A 162 29.25 -2.52 1.35
CA VAL A 162 28.09 -2.00 0.58
C VAL A 162 27.37 -3.14 -0.13
N LYS A 163 28.09 -4.10 -0.73
CA LYS A 163 27.50 -5.29 -1.36
C LYS A 163 26.65 -6.10 -0.39
N MET A 164 27.18 -6.37 0.81
CA MET A 164 26.43 -7.08 1.87
C MET A 164 25.21 -6.29 2.32
N ALA A 165 25.35 -5.00 2.59
CA ALA A 165 24.25 -4.15 3.05
C ALA A 165 23.10 -4.08 2.03
N VAL A 166 23.40 -3.96 0.73
CA VAL A 166 22.38 -3.98 -0.34
C VAL A 166 21.68 -5.34 -0.40
N GLY A 167 22.43 -6.44 -0.33
CA GLY A 167 21.87 -7.79 -0.35
C GLY A 167 20.96 -8.08 0.85
N GLU A 168 21.38 -7.67 2.05
CA GLU A 168 20.58 -7.80 3.27
C GLU A 168 19.31 -6.96 3.23
N LEU A 169 19.40 -5.70 2.78
CA LEU A 169 18.25 -4.83 2.62
C LEU A 169 17.25 -5.41 1.62
N HIS A 170 17.72 -5.89 0.48
CA HIS A 170 16.88 -6.53 -0.55
C HIS A 170 16.16 -7.76 0.02
N ALA A 171 16.88 -8.66 0.69
CA ALA A 171 16.29 -9.86 1.29
C ALA A 171 15.26 -9.53 2.38
N ALA A 172 15.59 -8.61 3.29
CA ALA A 172 14.68 -8.19 4.36
C ALA A 172 13.41 -7.51 3.80
N PHE A 173 13.56 -6.66 2.78
CA PHE A 173 12.43 -6.00 2.15
C PHE A 173 11.51 -6.97 1.40
N MET A 174 12.06 -7.99 0.77
CA MET A 174 11.26 -9.03 0.10
C MET A 174 10.36 -9.79 1.10
N VAL A 175 10.90 -10.12 2.29
CA VAL A 175 10.11 -10.73 3.36
C VAL A 175 9.04 -9.76 3.85
N LEU A 176 9.40 -8.49 4.09
CA LEU A 176 8.47 -7.44 4.53
C LEU A 176 7.31 -7.29 3.55
N ARG A 177 7.62 -7.13 2.26
CA ARG A 177 6.64 -6.99 1.19
C ARG A 177 5.68 -8.17 1.15
N THR A 178 6.18 -9.40 1.33
CA THR A 178 5.34 -10.60 1.34
C THR A 178 4.36 -10.59 2.51
N LEU A 179 4.85 -10.36 3.74
CA LEU A 179 4.01 -10.33 4.94
C LEU A 179 2.99 -9.18 4.90
N MET A 180 3.39 -8.00 4.42
CA MET A 180 2.50 -6.86 4.27
C MET A 180 1.38 -7.13 3.25
N ARG A 181 1.71 -7.72 2.10
CA ARG A 181 0.69 -8.05 1.07
C ARG A 181 -0.28 -9.10 1.59
N GLN A 182 0.20 -10.13 2.29
CA GLN A 182 -0.63 -11.11 2.99
C GLN A 182 -1.59 -10.45 3.99
N GLN A 183 -1.08 -9.54 4.82
CA GLN A 183 -1.90 -8.87 5.82
C GLN A 183 -2.95 -7.95 5.19
N MET A 184 -2.57 -7.13 4.22
CA MET A 184 -3.50 -6.23 3.54
C MET A 184 -4.57 -6.99 2.77
N GLU A 185 -4.21 -8.09 2.10
CA GLU A 185 -5.19 -8.95 1.43
C GLU A 185 -6.18 -9.55 2.43
N ARG A 186 -5.70 -10.10 3.54
CA ARG A 186 -6.56 -10.67 4.59
C ARG A 186 -7.53 -9.63 5.15
N GLU A 187 -7.03 -8.43 5.42
CA GLU A 187 -7.85 -7.32 5.86
C GLU A 187 -8.88 -6.89 4.82
N GLU A 188 -8.54 -6.91 3.53
CA GLU A 188 -9.47 -6.52 2.47
C GLU A 188 -10.54 -7.57 2.22
N VAL A 189 -10.15 -8.84 2.13
CA VAL A 189 -11.08 -9.94 1.85
C VAL A 189 -12.05 -10.17 3.00
N LEU A 190 -11.65 -9.90 4.25
CA LEU A 190 -12.53 -10.02 5.41
C LEU A 190 -13.17 -8.68 5.80
N GLY A 191 -12.39 -7.62 5.85
CA GLY A 191 -12.81 -6.32 6.37
C GLY A 191 -13.71 -5.52 5.44
N LEU A 192 -13.47 -5.53 4.12
CA LEU A 192 -14.32 -4.77 3.19
C LEU A 192 -15.75 -5.31 3.11
N PRO A 193 -15.99 -6.64 3.02
CA PRO A 193 -17.35 -7.17 3.06
C PRO A 193 -18.06 -6.84 4.37
N LEU A 194 -17.38 -6.95 5.51
CA LEU A 194 -17.96 -6.61 6.82
C LEU A 194 -18.27 -5.12 6.93
N LEU A 195 -17.36 -4.25 6.48
CA LEU A 195 -17.59 -2.81 6.39
C LEU A 195 -18.86 -2.53 5.58
N ARG A 196 -18.96 -3.09 4.38
CA ARG A 196 -20.06 -2.81 3.46
C ARG A 196 -21.39 -3.42 3.86
N LYS A 197 -21.38 -4.57 4.55
CA LYS A 197 -22.57 -5.25 5.05
C LYS A 197 -23.22 -4.52 6.23
N PHE A 198 -22.43 -3.92 7.11
CA PHE A 198 -22.92 -3.38 8.39
C PHE A 198 -22.90 -1.84 8.49
N PHE A 199 -22.30 -1.17 7.52
CA PHE A 199 -22.22 0.28 7.46
C PHE A 199 -22.56 0.79 6.06
N THR A 200 -22.98 2.05 5.99
CA THR A 200 -23.16 2.78 4.73
C THR A 200 -21.90 3.58 4.38
N ALA A 201 -21.77 3.94 3.11
CA ALA A 201 -20.72 4.86 2.64
C ALA A 201 -20.70 6.19 3.42
N ARG A 202 -21.87 6.71 3.80
CA ARG A 202 -21.99 7.97 4.56
C ARG A 202 -21.38 7.85 5.95
N GLU A 203 -21.61 6.73 6.63
CA GLU A 203 -21.03 6.48 7.95
C GLU A 203 -19.51 6.29 7.88
N ALA A 204 -19.04 5.50 6.91
CA ALA A 204 -17.62 5.31 6.67
C ALA A 204 -16.91 6.64 6.33
N ALA A 205 -17.55 7.50 5.54
CA ALA A 205 -17.03 8.81 5.18
C ALA A 205 -16.77 9.73 6.39
N VAL A 206 -17.50 9.59 7.50
CA VAL A 206 -17.23 10.35 8.73
C VAL A 206 -15.87 9.97 9.32
N VAL A 207 -15.59 8.67 9.39
CA VAL A 207 -14.31 8.14 9.88
C VAL A 207 -13.17 8.53 8.94
N GLU A 208 -13.40 8.40 7.63
CA GLU A 208 -12.41 8.78 6.61
C GLU A 208 -12.14 10.29 6.60
N LYS A 209 -13.17 11.13 6.71
CA LYS A 209 -13.01 12.59 6.73
C LYS A 209 -12.18 13.06 7.92
N LYS A 210 -12.36 12.45 9.10
CA LYS A 210 -11.51 12.71 10.27
C LYS A 210 -10.03 12.37 10.00
N ARG A 211 -9.77 11.30 9.26
CA ARG A 211 -8.41 10.92 8.87
C ARG A 211 -7.83 11.90 7.84
N VAL A 212 -8.60 12.22 6.80
CA VAL A 212 -8.19 13.10 5.70
C VAL A 212 -7.95 14.52 6.19
N SER A 213 -8.75 15.04 7.13
CA SER A 213 -8.53 16.38 7.70
C SER A 213 -7.21 16.48 8.50
N GLN A 214 -6.65 15.35 8.92
CA GLN A 214 -5.35 15.27 9.58
C GLN A 214 -4.20 15.00 8.59
N MET A 215 -4.48 14.82 7.30
CA MET A 215 -3.46 14.60 6.28
C MET A 215 -2.89 15.93 5.79
N LYS A 216 -1.56 16.00 5.70
CA LYS A 216 -0.88 17.01 4.90
C LYS A 216 -1.13 16.73 3.41
N PHE A 217 -1.00 17.75 2.57
CA PHE A 217 -1.20 17.59 1.12
C PHE A 217 -0.32 16.51 0.50
N ALA A 218 0.94 16.39 0.93
CA ALA A 218 1.84 15.33 0.46
C ALA A 218 1.31 13.91 0.77
N GLU A 219 0.62 13.74 1.90
CA GLU A 219 0.07 12.46 2.32
C GLU A 219 -1.23 12.14 1.59
N LEU A 220 -2.04 13.16 1.29
CA LEU A 220 -3.19 13.00 0.40
C LEU A 220 -2.72 12.64 -1.02
N ALA A 221 -1.61 13.21 -1.48
CA ALA A 221 -1.01 12.86 -2.76
C ALA A 221 -0.53 11.42 -2.81
N TRP A 222 0.15 10.98 -1.75
CA TRP A 222 0.51 9.58 -1.58
C TRP A 222 -0.71 8.65 -1.66
N LEU A 223 -1.77 8.94 -0.90
CA LEU A 223 -2.98 8.11 -0.85
C LEU A 223 -3.63 7.95 -2.23
N LEU A 224 -3.64 9.02 -3.02
CA LEU A 224 -4.30 9.07 -4.32
C LEU A 224 -3.40 8.63 -5.48
N ARG A 225 -2.10 8.45 -5.25
CA ARG A 225 -1.10 8.14 -6.30
C ARG A 225 -1.48 6.97 -7.21
N PRO A 226 -2.00 5.84 -6.71
CA PRO A 226 -2.33 4.70 -7.56
C PRO A 226 -3.49 4.94 -8.54
N LEU A 227 -4.27 6.00 -8.33
CA LEU A 227 -5.50 6.26 -9.08
C LEU A 227 -5.25 7.03 -10.37
N ALA A 228 -6.08 6.76 -11.39
CA ALA A 228 -6.16 7.59 -12.58
C ALA A 228 -6.72 8.98 -12.24
N GLU A 229 -6.48 9.99 -13.07
CA GLU A 229 -6.87 11.37 -12.77
C GLU A 229 -8.39 11.53 -12.55
N ALA A 230 -9.22 10.82 -13.33
CA ALA A 230 -10.67 10.80 -13.15
C ALA A 230 -11.08 10.22 -11.78
N GLU A 231 -10.43 9.15 -11.35
CA GLU A 231 -10.67 8.49 -10.07
C GLU A 231 -10.18 9.33 -8.89
N LYS A 232 -9.06 10.06 -9.06
CA LYS A 232 -8.58 11.06 -8.09
C LYS A 232 -9.65 12.12 -7.85
N ARG A 233 -10.20 12.69 -8.93
CA ARG A 233 -11.29 13.69 -8.84
C ARG A 233 -12.54 13.11 -8.16
N ALA A 234 -12.98 11.92 -8.57
CA ALA A 234 -14.13 11.26 -7.96
C ALA A 234 -13.92 11.03 -6.45
N THR A 235 -12.73 10.58 -6.06
CA THR A 235 -12.37 10.36 -4.65
C THR A 235 -12.36 11.68 -3.86
N LEU A 236 -11.78 12.76 -4.40
CA LEU A 236 -11.79 14.07 -3.74
C LEU A 236 -13.23 14.60 -3.53
N THR A 237 -14.10 14.42 -4.52
CA THR A 237 -15.53 14.79 -4.42
C THR A 237 -16.22 13.98 -3.32
N ARG A 238 -15.97 12.67 -3.25
CA ARG A 238 -16.50 11.79 -2.21
C ARG A 238 -16.05 12.21 -0.80
N LEU A 239 -14.83 12.72 -0.67
CA LEU A 239 -14.30 13.28 0.57
C LEU A 239 -14.87 14.67 0.92
N GLY A 240 -15.79 15.20 0.09
CA GLY A 240 -16.46 16.47 0.30
C GLY A 240 -15.59 17.68 -0.02
N ILE A 241 -14.55 17.52 -0.85
CA ILE A 241 -13.67 18.62 -1.22
C ILE A 241 -14.32 19.43 -2.36
N PRO A 242 -14.45 20.76 -2.26
CA PRO A 242 -15.10 21.57 -3.30
C PRO A 242 -14.38 21.50 -4.66
N GLY A 243 -15.15 21.46 -5.76
CA GLY A 243 -14.60 21.27 -7.12
C GLY A 243 -13.57 22.31 -7.56
N LEU A 244 -13.74 23.58 -7.14
CA LEU A 244 -12.74 24.64 -7.41
C LEU A 244 -11.43 24.38 -6.65
N VAL A 245 -11.50 23.98 -5.38
CA VAL A 245 -10.32 23.62 -4.57
C VAL A 245 -9.60 22.41 -5.17
N GLN A 246 -10.37 21.41 -5.62
CA GLN A 246 -9.80 20.26 -6.33
C GLN A 246 -9.03 20.71 -7.58
N THR A 247 -9.63 21.55 -8.41
CA THR A 247 -9.11 21.90 -9.73
C THR A 247 -7.94 22.87 -9.67
N LEU A 248 -8.00 23.87 -8.79
CA LEU A 248 -7.01 24.95 -8.73
C LEU A 248 -5.87 24.67 -7.75
N VAL A 249 -6.12 23.86 -6.71
CA VAL A 249 -5.14 23.64 -5.63
C VAL A 249 -4.66 22.20 -5.61
N LEU A 250 -5.58 21.25 -5.38
CA LEU A 250 -5.18 19.88 -5.10
C LEU A 250 -4.64 19.16 -6.33
N LEU A 251 -5.40 19.05 -7.42
CA LEU A 251 -4.96 18.29 -8.60
C LEU A 251 -3.63 18.81 -9.17
N PRO A 252 -3.37 20.13 -9.29
CA PRO A 252 -2.04 20.62 -9.66
C PRO A 252 -0.95 20.20 -8.68
N ALA A 253 -1.19 20.30 -7.37
CA ALA A 253 -0.24 19.86 -6.34
C ALA A 253 0.00 18.35 -6.39
N LEU A 254 -1.05 17.54 -6.63
CA LEU A 254 -0.97 16.10 -6.83
C LEU A 254 -0.11 15.76 -8.04
N ARG A 255 -0.37 16.40 -9.19
CA ARG A 255 0.43 16.18 -10.41
C ARG A 255 1.89 16.54 -10.20
N ARG A 256 2.17 17.63 -9.46
CA ARG A 256 3.55 18.01 -9.13
C ARG A 256 4.22 16.97 -8.22
N ALA A 257 3.55 16.57 -7.14
CA ALA A 257 4.05 15.57 -6.22
C ALA A 257 4.27 14.21 -6.92
N ASP A 258 3.33 13.80 -7.76
CA ASP A 258 3.45 12.60 -8.59
C ASP A 258 4.65 12.71 -9.51
N ARG A 259 4.85 13.81 -10.24
CA ARG A 259 6.05 13.97 -11.09
C ARG A 259 7.34 13.86 -10.31
N GLU A 260 7.43 14.43 -9.11
CA GLU A 260 8.63 14.39 -8.28
C GLU A 260 8.91 12.97 -7.77
N VAL A 261 7.88 12.28 -7.25
CA VAL A 261 8.01 10.92 -6.70
C VAL A 261 8.16 9.86 -7.79
N LEU A 262 7.32 9.90 -8.83
CA LEU A 262 7.38 8.97 -9.95
C LEU A 262 8.72 9.07 -10.67
N ARG A 263 9.24 10.29 -10.85
CA ARG A 263 10.59 10.45 -11.39
C ARG A 263 11.64 9.80 -10.49
N ALA A 264 11.55 9.96 -9.16
CA ALA A 264 12.48 9.30 -8.26
C ALA A 264 12.35 7.77 -8.36
N HIS A 265 11.14 7.24 -8.53
CA HIS A 265 10.90 5.81 -8.76
C HIS A 265 11.57 5.36 -10.07
N ASP A 266 11.35 6.09 -11.17
CA ASP A 266 11.91 5.77 -12.48
C ASP A 266 13.44 5.87 -12.50
N GLU A 267 14.02 6.90 -11.86
CA GLU A 267 15.47 7.05 -11.69
C GLU A 267 16.06 5.86 -10.91
N LEU A 268 15.41 5.44 -9.83
CA LEU A 268 15.86 4.30 -9.03
C LEU A 268 15.69 2.95 -9.75
N ALA A 269 14.56 2.75 -10.43
CA ALA A 269 14.26 1.52 -11.16
C ALA A 269 15.21 1.33 -12.36
N SER A 270 15.54 2.41 -13.07
CA SER A 270 16.53 2.38 -14.16
C SER A 270 17.97 2.33 -13.67
N GLY A 271 18.25 2.85 -12.46
CA GLY A 271 19.60 3.05 -11.96
C GLY A 271 20.31 4.23 -12.62
N GLU A 272 19.57 5.12 -13.29
CA GLU A 272 20.11 6.26 -14.04
C GLU A 272 19.40 7.57 -13.65
N ARG A 273 20.13 8.68 -13.63
CA ARG A 273 19.52 10.00 -13.45
C ARG A 273 18.85 10.43 -14.75
N LEU A 274 17.53 10.61 -14.71
CA LEU A 274 16.75 11.09 -15.84
C LEU A 274 17.03 12.57 -16.07
N ARG A 275 17.35 12.95 -17.31
CA ARG A 275 17.51 14.37 -17.68
C ARG A 275 16.20 15.11 -17.42
N ARG A 276 16.29 16.31 -16.83
CA ARG A 276 15.15 17.23 -16.78
C ARG A 276 14.76 17.53 -18.23
N LYS A 277 13.57 17.12 -18.66
CA LYS A 277 12.97 17.66 -19.87
C LYS A 277 12.84 19.16 -19.62
N GLN A 278 13.62 19.96 -20.35
CA GLN A 278 13.52 21.41 -20.36
C GLN A 278 12.16 21.83 -20.93
#